data_AF-A0A518D291-F1
#
_entry.id   AF-A0A518D291-F1
#
_cell.length_a   1.000
_cell.length_b   1.000
_cell.length_c   1.000
_cell.angle_alpha   90.00
_cell.angle_beta   90.00
_cell.angle_gamma   90.00
#
_symmetry.space_group_name_H-M   'P 1'
#
loop_
_entity.id
_entity.type
_entity.pdbx_description
1 polymer ?
#
loop_
_entity_poly.entity_id
_entity_poly.type
_entity_poly.pdbx_seq_one_letter_code
_entity_poly.pdbx_strand_id
1 'polypeptide(L)'
;MFGRVAAAVFAAAASLALGACVSTNAPRAVHPRPPAPDPFALTPTPTAARASSAAQMQIPREPYYYRGLSRYDDGWEEWGQFMLFERNFRDGDLSGGKGQFGLGLELAGRPYDAWLAAEFGLWGSSSEATWTRWGPVFRDFDEETFEVGETGSRSFEISLGARKEVRPFDGPVVVYGGLGGAIVQVEEVRAVGTFEEDSDADVGLYVHWGAYIDFAGNGGLGFDVRLVEGTELLLFDREVSADYAQWSVLLSFWF
;
A
#
# COMPACT_ATOMS: atom_id res chain seq x y z
N MET A 1 22.73 4.20 14.79
CA MET A 1 22.53 2.79 14.39
C MET A 1 21.45 2.62 13.31
N PHE A 2 20.35 3.41 13.35
CA PHE A 2 19.22 3.30 12.41
C PHE A 2 19.50 3.72 10.96
N GLY A 3 20.45 4.63 10.69
CA GLY A 3 20.81 4.98 9.31
C GLY A 3 21.34 3.80 8.48
N ARG A 4 21.93 2.77 9.11
CA ARG A 4 22.33 1.53 8.44
C ARG A 4 21.17 0.57 8.19
N VAL A 5 20.13 0.63 9.03
CA VAL A 5 18.92 -0.20 8.88
C VAL A 5 18.02 0.39 7.80
N ALA A 6 17.81 1.72 7.79
CA ALA A 6 17.06 2.40 6.73
C ALA A 6 17.75 2.22 5.36
N ALA A 7 19.08 2.37 5.28
CA ALA A 7 19.82 2.10 4.06
C ALA A 7 19.74 0.62 3.61
N ALA A 8 19.71 -0.33 4.56
CA ALA A 8 19.56 -1.76 4.24
C ALA A 8 18.13 -2.10 3.77
N VAL A 9 17.11 -1.48 4.34
CA VAL A 9 15.71 -1.63 3.91
C VAL A 9 15.51 -0.99 2.54
N PHE A 10 16.05 0.21 2.30
CA PHE A 10 16.06 0.83 0.97
C PHE A 10 16.82 0.00 -0.05
N ALA A 11 17.99 -0.54 0.30
CA ALA A 11 18.75 -1.41 -0.60
C ALA A 11 18.02 -2.73 -0.89
N ALA A 12 17.32 -3.32 0.09
CA ALA A 12 16.54 -4.53 -0.09
C ALA A 12 15.28 -4.28 -0.94
N ALA A 13 14.55 -3.18 -0.68
CA ALA A 13 13.39 -2.77 -1.47
C ALA A 13 13.78 -2.40 -2.90
N ALA A 14 14.87 -1.65 -3.09
CA ALA A 14 15.42 -1.34 -4.40
C ALA A 14 15.91 -2.60 -5.13
N SER A 15 16.49 -3.58 -4.43
CA SER A 15 16.92 -4.86 -5.02
C SER A 15 15.73 -5.73 -5.45
N LEU A 16 14.63 -5.72 -4.69
CA LEU A 16 13.38 -6.39 -5.07
C LEU A 16 12.71 -5.71 -6.26
N ALA A 17 12.69 -4.37 -6.29
CA ALA A 17 12.16 -3.59 -7.40
C ALA A 17 13.00 -3.76 -8.69
N LEU A 18 14.33 -3.73 -8.59
CA LEU A 18 15.24 -3.97 -9.71
C LEU A 18 15.20 -5.42 -10.19
N GLY A 19 15.06 -6.40 -9.29
CA GLY A 19 14.83 -7.80 -9.65
C GLY A 19 13.54 -8.01 -10.45
N ALA A 20 12.47 -7.29 -10.11
CA ALA A 20 11.21 -7.30 -10.86
C ALA A 20 11.30 -6.58 -12.23
N CYS A 21 12.21 -5.62 -12.39
CA CYS A 21 12.45 -4.93 -13.66
C CYS A 21 13.28 -5.76 -14.67
N VAL A 22 14.10 -6.70 -14.22
CA VAL A 22 14.98 -7.49 -15.11
C VAL A 22 14.28 -8.72 -15.73
N SER A 23 13.07 -9.07 -15.29
CA SER A 23 12.40 -10.33 -15.70
C SER A 23 11.30 -10.21 -16.78
N THR A 24 11.02 -9.05 -17.36
CA THR A 24 9.85 -8.89 -18.27
C THR A 24 10.16 -8.95 -19.77
N ASN A 25 11.41 -9.18 -20.17
CA ASN A 25 11.75 -9.53 -21.56
C ASN A 25 11.71 -11.05 -21.79
N ALA A 26 10.69 -11.73 -21.30
CA ALA A 26 10.36 -13.03 -21.86
C ALA A 26 9.85 -12.77 -23.29
N PRO A 27 10.51 -13.30 -24.35
CA PRO A 27 10.00 -13.12 -25.71
C PRO A 27 8.57 -13.65 -25.74
N ARG A 28 7.64 -12.77 -26.15
CA ARG A 28 6.24 -13.12 -26.38
C ARG A 28 6.24 -14.38 -27.23
N ALA A 29 5.74 -15.50 -26.69
CA ALA A 29 5.65 -16.74 -27.44
C ALA A 29 4.79 -16.45 -28.67
N VAL A 30 5.44 -16.28 -29.81
CA VAL A 30 4.77 -16.27 -31.11
C VAL A 30 4.24 -17.68 -31.25
N HIS A 31 2.95 -17.88 -30.96
CA HIS A 31 2.30 -19.14 -31.26
C HIS A 31 2.55 -19.40 -32.75
N PRO A 32 3.31 -20.45 -33.11
CA PRO A 32 3.46 -20.80 -34.51
C PRO A 32 2.05 -21.07 -35.02
N ARG A 33 1.66 -20.31 -36.04
CA ARG A 33 0.40 -20.53 -36.75
C ARG A 33 0.38 -22.02 -37.11
N PRO A 34 -0.65 -22.79 -36.71
CA PRO A 34 -0.70 -24.20 -37.01
C PRO A 34 -0.51 -24.36 -38.53
N PRO A 35 0.40 -25.24 -38.98
CA PRO A 35 0.61 -25.46 -40.40
C PRO A 35 -0.73 -25.79 -41.03
N ALA A 36 -1.00 -25.21 -42.20
CA ALA A 36 -2.18 -25.56 -42.97
C ALA A 36 -2.19 -27.08 -43.16
N PRO A 37 -3.33 -27.77 -42.97
CA PRO A 37 -3.40 -29.21 -43.12
C PRO A 37 -2.89 -29.60 -44.50
N ASP A 38 -1.85 -30.43 -44.53
CA ASP A 38 -1.29 -30.96 -45.77
C ASP A 38 -2.36 -31.81 -46.44
N PRO A 39 -2.87 -31.43 -47.63
CA PRO A 39 -3.93 -32.18 -48.30
C PRO A 39 -3.50 -33.58 -48.76
N PHE A 40 -2.22 -33.94 -48.58
CA PHE A 40 -1.66 -35.25 -48.93
C PHE A 40 -1.21 -36.10 -47.73
N ALA A 41 -1.55 -35.72 -46.50
CA ALA A 41 -1.29 -36.54 -45.33
C ALA A 41 -2.16 -37.82 -45.37
N LEU A 42 -1.59 -38.90 -45.93
CA LEU A 42 -2.15 -40.23 -45.87
C LEU A 42 -2.30 -40.66 -44.41
N THR A 43 -3.52 -40.94 -44.00
CA THR A 43 -3.85 -41.53 -42.69
C THR A 43 -3.06 -42.83 -42.51
N PRO A 44 -2.15 -42.93 -41.54
CA PRO A 44 -1.47 -44.18 -41.28
C PRO A 44 -2.47 -45.20 -40.73
N THR A 45 -2.48 -46.39 -41.33
CA THR A 45 -3.24 -47.55 -40.86
C THR A 45 -2.86 -47.86 -39.41
N PRO A 46 -3.83 -47.99 -38.48
CA PRO A 46 -3.53 -48.25 -37.09
C PRO A 46 -2.95 -49.67 -36.95
N THR A 47 -1.65 -49.74 -36.70
CA THR A 47 -1.00 -50.97 -36.24
C THR A 47 -1.28 -51.08 -34.75
N ALA A 48 -1.93 -52.17 -34.33
CA ALA A 48 -2.29 -52.44 -32.95
C ALA A 48 -1.02 -52.56 -32.08
N ALA A 49 -0.56 -51.45 -31.51
CA ALA A 49 0.47 -51.42 -30.49
C ALA A 49 -0.20 -51.64 -29.13
N ARG A 50 0.05 -52.82 -28.57
CA ARG A 50 -0.34 -53.20 -27.21
C ARG A 50 0.57 -52.44 -26.23
N ALA A 51 0.19 -51.22 -25.86
CA ALA A 51 0.87 -50.43 -24.84
C ALA A 51 0.07 -50.49 -23.54
N SER A 52 0.63 -51.13 -22.52
CA SER A 52 0.18 -51.01 -21.14
C SER A 52 0.61 -49.64 -20.60
N SER A 53 -0.17 -48.61 -20.85
CA SER A 53 -0.04 -47.35 -20.13
C SER A 53 -1.04 -47.36 -18.98
N ALA A 54 -0.53 -47.40 -17.74
CA ALA A 54 -1.29 -46.88 -16.61
C ALA A 54 -1.77 -45.48 -17.01
N ALA A 55 -3.09 -45.26 -16.95
CA ALA A 55 -3.67 -43.97 -17.24
C ALA A 55 -3.04 -42.95 -16.29
N GLN A 56 -2.06 -42.19 -16.79
CA GLN A 56 -1.69 -40.94 -16.15
C GLN A 56 -2.93 -40.08 -16.28
N MET A 57 -3.68 -40.01 -15.18
CA MET A 57 -4.74 -39.05 -14.98
C MET A 57 -4.07 -37.67 -15.07
N GLN A 58 -3.99 -37.14 -16.29
CA GLN A 58 -3.77 -35.74 -16.51
C GLN A 58 -5.00 -35.05 -15.95
N ILE A 59 -4.94 -34.72 -14.65
CA ILE A 59 -5.85 -33.72 -14.09
C ILE A 59 -5.59 -32.49 -14.94
N PRO A 60 -6.57 -32.03 -15.74
CA PRO A 60 -6.43 -30.78 -16.45
C PRO A 60 -6.11 -29.76 -15.36
N ARG A 61 -4.91 -29.19 -15.41
CA ARG A 61 -4.67 -27.91 -14.74
C ARG A 61 -5.49 -26.93 -15.55
N GLU A 62 -6.80 -26.89 -15.29
CA GLU A 62 -7.55 -25.72 -15.66
C GLU A 62 -6.81 -24.58 -14.98
N PRO A 63 -6.30 -23.59 -15.73
CA PRO A 63 -5.79 -22.38 -15.11
C PRO A 63 -6.90 -21.94 -14.16
N TYR A 64 -6.56 -21.77 -12.88
CA TYR A 64 -7.43 -21.16 -11.91
C TYR A 64 -7.71 -19.74 -12.40
N TYR A 65 -8.63 -19.61 -13.35
CA TYR A 65 -9.30 -18.37 -13.65
C TYR A 65 -10.10 -18.11 -12.38
N TYR A 66 -9.52 -17.32 -11.48
CA TYR A 66 -10.25 -16.60 -10.45
C TYR A 66 -11.23 -15.70 -11.19
N ARG A 67 -12.33 -16.29 -11.64
CA ARG A 67 -13.39 -15.67 -12.39
C ARG A 67 -14.37 -15.11 -11.37
N GLY A 68 -13.91 -14.08 -10.65
CA GLY A 68 -14.76 -13.12 -9.94
C GLY A 68 -15.16 -11.93 -10.83
N LEU A 69 -14.98 -12.05 -12.14
CA LEU A 69 -14.98 -10.92 -13.08
C LEU A 69 -16.31 -10.79 -13.85
N SER A 70 -17.41 -10.48 -13.17
CA SER A 70 -18.63 -9.99 -13.86
C SER A 70 -18.83 -8.47 -13.69
N ARG A 71 -17.80 -7.74 -13.27
CA ARG A 71 -17.80 -6.26 -13.07
C ARG A 71 -17.04 -5.46 -14.16
N TYR A 72 -16.70 -6.07 -15.29
CA TYR A 72 -15.61 -5.62 -16.18
C TYR A 72 -16.07 -4.86 -17.45
N ASP A 73 -17.30 -4.34 -17.51
CA ASP A 73 -17.84 -3.81 -18.78
C ASP A 73 -17.31 -2.41 -19.16
N ASP A 74 -16.75 -1.64 -18.22
CA ASP A 74 -16.40 -0.23 -18.47
C ASP A 74 -14.91 0.03 -18.74
N GLY A 75 -14.08 -1.01 -18.86
CA GLY A 75 -12.65 -0.85 -19.21
C GLY A 75 -11.75 -0.36 -18.06
N TRP A 76 -12.28 -0.25 -16.85
CA TRP A 76 -11.65 0.37 -15.69
C TRP A 76 -11.72 -0.50 -14.43
N GLU A 77 -10.65 -0.51 -13.65
CA GLU A 77 -10.46 -1.24 -12.39
C GLU A 77 -10.32 -0.23 -11.24
N GLU A 78 -11.09 -0.40 -10.16
CA GLU A 78 -11.02 0.45 -8.96
C GLU A 78 -10.98 -0.40 -7.69
N TRP A 79 -10.18 0.05 -6.73
CA TRP A 79 -10.11 -0.54 -5.41
C TRP A 79 -9.81 0.51 -4.35
N GLY A 80 -10.17 0.18 -3.12
CA GLY A 80 -9.87 0.99 -1.95
C GLY A 80 -9.14 0.18 -0.89
N GLN A 81 -8.48 0.88 0.03
CA GLN A 81 -7.82 0.30 1.20
C GLN A 81 -8.11 1.16 2.43
N PHE A 82 -8.65 0.54 3.48
CA PHE A 82 -8.66 1.11 4.81
C PHE A 82 -7.37 0.73 5.52
N MET A 83 -6.75 1.67 6.22
CA MET A 83 -5.48 1.44 6.89
C MET A 83 -5.56 1.82 8.37
N LEU A 84 -5.08 0.91 9.20
CA LEU A 84 -4.75 1.16 10.60
C LEU A 84 -3.23 1.23 10.68
N PHE A 85 -2.70 2.34 11.17
CA PHE A 85 -1.26 2.54 11.11
C PHE A 85 -0.70 3.18 12.36
N GLU A 86 0.61 3.02 12.52
CA GLU A 86 1.42 3.82 13.42
C GLU A 86 2.39 4.64 12.59
N ARG A 87 2.51 5.91 12.93
CA ARG A 87 3.33 6.93 12.27
C ARG A 87 4.37 7.44 13.26
N ASN A 88 5.60 7.52 12.78
CA ASN A 88 6.74 8.00 13.53
C ASN A 88 7.39 9.16 12.77
N PHE A 89 7.10 10.38 13.20
CA PHE A 89 7.78 11.58 12.71
C PHE A 89 9.27 11.54 13.06
N ARG A 90 10.06 12.05 12.13
CA ARG A 90 11.51 12.07 12.21
C ARG A 90 11.97 13.08 13.27
N ASP A 91 13.17 12.83 13.78
CA ASP A 91 13.94 13.70 14.67
C ASP A 91 13.36 13.99 16.07
N GLY A 92 12.14 13.53 16.38
CA GLY A 92 11.58 13.64 17.73
C GLY A 92 11.35 15.08 18.18
N ASP A 93 11.49 16.04 17.27
CA ASP A 93 11.22 17.44 17.52
C ASP A 93 9.71 17.66 17.65
N LEU A 94 8.87 16.92 16.93
CA LEU A 94 7.43 16.95 17.16
C LEU A 94 7.07 16.26 18.49
N SER A 95 6.51 17.02 19.43
CA SER A 95 6.05 16.51 20.72
C SER A 95 4.95 15.46 20.50
N GLY A 96 5.16 14.22 20.94
CA GLY A 96 4.24 13.12 20.65
C GLY A 96 4.25 12.65 19.19
N GLY A 97 5.25 13.03 18.39
CA GLY A 97 5.40 12.62 17.00
C GLY A 97 5.81 11.16 16.80
N LYS A 98 6.23 10.47 17.87
CA LYS A 98 6.53 9.03 17.85
C LYS A 98 5.30 8.23 18.25
N GLY A 99 5.05 7.14 17.54
CA GLY A 99 3.98 6.22 17.86
C GLY A 99 2.58 6.82 17.69
N GLN A 100 2.40 7.78 16.78
CA GLN A 100 1.06 8.28 16.49
C GLN A 100 0.24 7.17 15.83
N PHE A 101 -0.86 6.79 16.46
CA PHE A 101 -1.81 5.89 15.80
C PHE A 101 -2.66 6.68 14.83
N GLY A 102 -3.16 6.02 13.79
CA GLY A 102 -3.93 6.69 12.76
C GLY A 102 -4.80 5.77 11.91
N LEU A 103 -5.64 6.42 11.12
CA LEU A 103 -6.56 5.84 10.17
C LEU A 103 -6.34 6.45 8.79
N GLY A 104 -6.35 5.60 7.77
CA GLY A 104 -6.16 5.99 6.38
C GLY A 104 -7.22 5.40 5.47
N LEU A 105 -7.54 6.13 4.40
CA LEU A 105 -8.28 5.64 3.26
C LEU A 105 -7.46 5.94 2.00
N GLU A 106 -7.12 4.89 1.25
CA GLU A 106 -6.53 5.00 -0.08
C GLU A 106 -7.53 4.50 -1.11
N LEU A 107 -7.66 5.21 -2.23
CA LEU A 107 -8.40 4.81 -3.40
C LEU A 107 -7.42 4.74 -4.57
N ALA A 108 -7.49 3.68 -5.36
CA ALA A 108 -6.67 3.54 -6.55
C ALA A 108 -7.50 3.00 -7.71
N GLY A 109 -7.11 3.40 -8.92
CA GLY A 109 -7.77 2.94 -10.12
C GLY A 109 -6.92 3.07 -11.37
N ARG A 110 -7.27 2.26 -12.37
CA ARG A 110 -6.59 2.24 -13.67
C ARG A 110 -7.48 1.68 -14.78
N PRO A 111 -7.19 2.00 -16.05
CA PRO A 111 -7.66 1.20 -17.18
C PRO A 111 -7.11 -0.24 -17.09
N TYR A 112 -7.87 -1.25 -17.54
CA TYR A 112 -7.43 -2.66 -17.46
C TYR A 112 -6.08 -2.95 -18.13
N ASP A 113 -5.78 -2.25 -19.22
CA ASP A 113 -4.54 -2.42 -19.98
C ASP A 113 -3.39 -1.54 -19.44
N ALA A 114 -3.64 -0.72 -18.42
CA ALA A 114 -2.62 0.16 -17.85
C ALA A 114 -1.74 -0.60 -16.86
N TRP A 115 -0.43 -0.41 -17.00
CA TRP A 115 0.56 -1.01 -16.13
C TRP A 115 0.71 -0.28 -14.78
N LEU A 116 0.12 0.90 -14.65
CA LEU A 116 0.21 1.82 -13.51
C LEU A 116 -1.18 2.32 -13.13
N ALA A 117 -1.44 2.40 -11.82
CA ALA A 117 -2.65 2.99 -11.27
C ALA A 117 -2.38 4.38 -10.71
N ALA A 118 -3.39 5.24 -10.77
CA ALA A 118 -3.40 6.46 -9.98
C ALA A 118 -3.93 6.14 -8.58
N GLU A 119 -3.37 6.78 -7.57
CA GLU A 119 -3.81 6.63 -6.18
C GLU A 119 -4.08 7.98 -5.53
N PHE A 120 -5.07 7.99 -4.64
CA PHE A 120 -5.46 9.10 -3.80
C PHE A 120 -5.56 8.62 -2.35
N GLY A 121 -4.93 9.32 -1.42
CA GLY A 121 -4.92 8.95 0.00
C GLY A 121 -5.40 10.07 0.90
N LEU A 122 -6.14 9.71 1.94
CA LEU A 122 -6.58 10.56 3.04
C LEU A 122 -6.16 9.92 4.37
N TRP A 123 -5.44 10.66 5.21
CA TRP A 123 -4.85 10.11 6.44
C TRP A 123 -5.05 11.05 7.62
N GLY A 124 -5.30 10.47 8.79
CA GLY A 124 -5.31 11.20 10.05
C GLY A 124 -4.58 10.40 11.13
N SER A 125 -3.76 11.07 11.93
CA SER A 125 -3.08 10.45 13.06
C SER A 125 -2.99 11.38 14.27
N SER A 126 -2.83 10.78 15.43
CA SER A 126 -2.81 11.48 16.72
C SER A 126 -1.94 10.72 17.70
N SER A 127 -1.22 11.47 18.55
CA SER A 127 -0.53 10.89 19.70
C SER A 127 -1.52 10.30 20.72
N GLU A 128 -1.06 9.37 21.57
CA GLU A 128 -1.90 8.73 22.61
C GLU A 128 -2.49 9.77 23.58
N ALA A 129 -1.69 10.78 23.97
CA ALA A 129 -2.11 11.90 24.81
C ALA A 129 -3.31 12.67 24.21
N THR A 130 -3.41 12.72 22.88
CA THR A 130 -4.53 13.36 22.18
C THR A 130 -5.65 12.37 21.82
N TRP A 131 -5.38 11.06 21.72
CA TRP A 131 -6.37 10.04 21.30
C TRP A 131 -7.49 9.83 22.32
N THR A 132 -7.19 9.88 23.62
CA THR A 132 -8.19 9.82 24.71
C THR A 132 -9.24 10.92 24.60
N ARG A 133 -8.92 12.03 23.93
CA ARG A 133 -9.82 13.16 23.64
C ARG A 133 -10.77 12.93 22.45
N TRP A 134 -10.53 11.90 21.63
CA TRP A 134 -11.43 11.46 20.53
C TRP A 134 -12.47 10.42 20.97
N GLY A 135 -12.39 9.94 22.21
CA GLY A 135 -13.53 9.27 22.85
C GLY A 135 -14.71 10.26 22.88
N PRO A 136 -15.93 9.83 22.53
CA PRO A 136 -17.05 10.77 22.34
C PRO A 136 -17.26 11.54 23.63
N VAL A 137 -17.14 12.87 23.62
CA VAL A 137 -18.04 13.89 24.23
C VAL A 137 -18.66 13.58 25.63
N PHE A 138 -18.14 12.62 26.38
CA PHE A 138 -18.79 11.99 27.56
C PHE A 138 -17.78 11.55 28.64
N ARG A 139 -16.54 12.00 28.58
CA ARG A 139 -15.74 12.06 29.81
C ARG A 139 -15.78 13.49 30.29
N ASP A 140 -16.44 13.65 31.42
CA ASP A 140 -16.50 14.88 32.21
C ASP A 140 -15.16 15.60 32.12
N PHE A 141 -15.22 16.83 31.62
CA PHE A 141 -14.17 17.82 31.84
C PHE A 141 -14.12 18.06 33.35
N ASP A 142 -13.32 17.28 34.05
CA ASP A 142 -12.95 17.57 35.43
C ASP A 142 -11.93 18.72 35.37
N GLU A 143 -12.43 19.95 35.46
CA GLU A 143 -11.61 21.18 35.49
C GLU A 143 -10.65 21.23 36.70
N GLU A 144 -10.73 20.29 37.64
CA GLU A 144 -10.06 20.39 38.93
C GLU A 144 -8.71 19.65 39.04
N THR A 145 -8.31 18.86 38.04
CA THR A 145 -6.99 18.18 38.05
C THR A 145 -6.25 18.31 36.72
N PHE A 146 -5.94 19.54 36.31
CA PHE A 146 -4.92 19.78 35.29
C PHE A 146 -3.53 19.41 35.86
N GLU A 147 -3.11 18.15 35.70
CA GLU A 147 -1.68 17.85 35.69
C GLU A 147 -1.09 18.44 34.41
N VAL A 148 -0.61 19.69 34.54
CA VAL A 148 0.12 20.44 33.52
C VAL A 148 1.36 19.63 33.11
N GLY A 149 1.36 19.12 31.89
CA GLY A 149 2.47 18.34 31.33
C GLY A 149 2.17 17.63 30.02
N GLU A 150 0.90 17.47 29.63
CA GLU A 150 0.56 16.81 28.37
C GLU A 150 0.88 17.71 27.17
N THR A 151 1.87 17.29 26.38
CA THR A 151 2.16 17.84 25.05
C THR A 151 1.88 16.75 24.03
N GLY A 152 1.12 17.08 22.99
CA GLY A 152 0.71 16.13 21.97
C GLY A 152 0.75 16.72 20.58
N SER A 153 0.54 15.87 19.58
CA SER A 153 0.43 16.29 18.19
C SER A 153 -0.60 15.48 17.43
N ARG A 154 -1.16 16.11 16.41
CA ARG A 154 -2.03 15.48 15.41
C ARG A 154 -1.55 15.82 14.01
N SER A 155 -1.89 14.98 13.04
CA SER A 155 -1.64 15.29 11.64
C SER A 155 -2.79 14.84 10.76
N PHE A 156 -2.96 15.58 9.66
CA PHE A 156 -3.89 15.30 8.60
C PHE A 156 -3.15 15.38 7.26
N GLU A 157 -3.42 14.45 6.37
CA GLU A 157 -2.70 14.37 5.10
C GLU A 157 -3.63 14.00 3.95
N ILE A 158 -3.40 14.68 2.82
CA ILE A 158 -3.95 14.31 1.52
C ILE A 158 -2.78 13.98 0.59
N SER A 159 -2.90 12.92 -0.18
CA SER A 159 -1.83 12.46 -1.07
C SER A 159 -2.36 12.03 -2.43
N LEU A 160 -1.52 12.20 -3.46
CA LEU A 160 -1.78 11.77 -4.83
C LEU A 160 -0.51 11.15 -5.40
N GLY A 161 -0.64 10.02 -6.07
CA GLY A 161 0.52 9.34 -6.64
C GLY A 161 0.18 8.31 -7.70
N ALA A 162 1.15 7.45 -7.91
CA ALA A 162 1.04 6.34 -8.83
C ALA A 162 1.59 5.06 -8.22
N ARG A 163 0.88 3.96 -8.45
CA ARG A 163 1.15 2.65 -7.87
C ARG A 163 1.20 1.57 -8.92
N LYS A 164 2.10 0.61 -8.71
CA LYS A 164 2.23 -0.60 -9.52
C LYS A 164 2.01 -1.83 -8.67
N GLU A 165 1.14 -2.70 -9.15
CA GLU A 165 0.91 -4.02 -8.56
C GLU A 165 1.58 -5.13 -9.37
N VAL A 166 2.09 -6.13 -8.67
CA VAL A 166 2.74 -7.31 -9.22
C VAL A 166 2.20 -8.53 -8.49
N ARG A 167 1.81 -9.56 -9.26
CA ARG A 167 1.47 -10.89 -8.75
C ARG A 167 2.67 -11.81 -9.00
N PRO A 168 3.61 -11.93 -8.04
CA PRO A 168 4.86 -12.67 -8.27
C PRO A 168 4.66 -14.18 -8.44
N PHE A 169 3.52 -14.70 -7.98
CA PHE A 169 3.17 -16.12 -8.05
C PHE A 169 1.74 -16.28 -8.57
N ASP A 170 1.42 -17.46 -9.10
CA ASP A 170 0.06 -17.89 -9.41
C ASP A 170 -0.72 -18.14 -8.11
N GLY A 171 -1.05 -17.07 -7.38
CA GLY A 171 -1.65 -17.14 -6.07
C GLY A 171 -2.31 -15.83 -5.63
N PRO A 172 -2.87 -15.80 -4.41
CA PRO A 172 -3.62 -14.65 -3.91
C PRO A 172 -2.72 -13.50 -3.44
N VAL A 173 -1.40 -13.68 -3.42
CA VAL A 173 -0.47 -12.65 -2.92
C VAL A 173 -0.23 -11.60 -4.00
N VAL A 174 -0.52 -10.36 -3.67
CA VAL A 174 -0.22 -9.19 -4.48
C VAL A 174 0.82 -8.36 -3.74
N VAL A 175 1.88 -7.98 -4.46
CA VAL A 175 2.90 -7.04 -3.98
C VAL A 175 2.75 -5.75 -4.75
N TYR A 176 2.91 -4.62 -4.11
CA TYR A 176 2.81 -3.33 -4.79
C TYR A 176 3.82 -2.33 -4.25
N GLY A 177 4.06 -1.29 -5.04
CA GLY A 177 4.81 -0.12 -4.63
C GLY A 177 4.32 1.11 -5.38
N GLY A 178 4.40 2.26 -4.71
CA GLY A 178 3.95 3.52 -5.25
C GLY A 178 4.81 4.69 -4.79
N LEU A 179 4.60 5.81 -5.44
CA LEU A 179 5.24 7.08 -5.13
C LEU A 179 4.33 8.24 -5.52
N GLY A 180 4.47 9.37 -4.85
CA GLY A 180 3.64 10.53 -5.12
C GLY A 180 4.03 11.75 -4.31
N GLY A 181 3.10 12.72 -4.27
CA GLY A 181 3.19 13.91 -3.43
C GLY A 181 2.11 13.89 -2.35
N ALA A 182 2.43 14.49 -1.21
CA ALA A 182 1.53 14.64 -0.07
C ALA A 182 1.52 16.09 0.43
N ILE A 183 0.38 16.53 0.94
CA ILE A 183 0.26 17.74 1.76
C ILE A 183 -0.02 17.25 3.17
N VAL A 184 0.87 17.54 4.10
CA VAL A 184 0.80 17.10 5.50
C VAL A 184 0.61 18.31 6.38
N GLN A 185 -0.57 18.45 6.97
CA GLN A 185 -0.82 19.40 8.04
C GLN A 185 -0.48 18.76 9.38
N VAL A 186 0.35 19.42 10.17
CA VAL A 186 0.72 19.00 11.52
C VAL A 186 0.30 20.07 12.50
N GLU A 187 -0.19 19.63 13.64
CA GLU A 187 -0.54 20.50 14.74
C GLU A 187 0.05 19.96 16.03
N GLU A 188 0.58 20.87 16.84
CA GLU A 188 1.10 20.61 18.16
C GLU A 188 0.29 21.36 19.21
N VAL A 189 0.00 20.67 20.31
CA VAL A 189 -0.74 21.20 21.45
C VAL A 189 0.17 21.16 22.68
N ARG A 190 0.28 22.30 23.37
CA ARG A 190 1.06 22.48 24.61
C ARG A 190 0.16 22.94 25.74
N ALA A 191 0.21 22.23 26.87
CA ALA A 191 -0.40 22.67 28.12
C ALA A 191 0.70 23.03 29.14
N VAL A 192 1.12 24.29 29.15
CA VAL A 192 2.14 24.82 30.09
C VAL A 192 1.54 25.99 30.87
N GLY A 193 0.64 25.71 31.80
CA GLY A 193 -0.10 26.73 32.58
C GLY A 193 -1.20 27.45 31.79
N THR A 194 -1.04 27.58 30.47
CA THR A 194 -2.06 27.96 29.48
C THR A 194 -2.12 26.92 28.36
N PHE A 195 -3.28 26.81 27.72
CA PHE A 195 -3.48 25.95 26.54
C PHE A 195 -3.07 26.72 25.29
N GLU A 196 -2.10 26.19 24.55
CA GLU A 196 -1.62 26.76 23.29
C GLU A 196 -1.63 25.70 22.19
N GLU A 197 -2.07 26.09 21.00
CA GLU A 197 -2.17 25.25 19.80
C GLU A 197 -1.50 26.00 18.65
N ASP A 198 -0.65 25.31 17.91
CA ASP A 198 -0.04 25.83 16.69
C ASP A 198 -0.07 24.77 15.59
N SER A 199 -0.25 25.21 14.34
CA SER A 199 -0.41 24.33 13.20
C SER A 199 0.27 24.91 11.96
N ASP A 200 0.92 24.04 11.19
CA ASP A 200 1.52 24.38 9.92
C ASP A 200 1.34 23.23 8.92
N ALA A 201 1.56 23.50 7.64
CA ALA A 201 1.39 22.53 6.58
C ALA A 201 2.62 22.45 5.66
N ASP A 202 2.98 21.23 5.33
CA ASP A 202 4.11 20.89 4.48
C ASP A 202 3.68 20.19 3.20
N VAL A 203 4.50 20.30 2.15
CA VAL A 203 4.39 19.53 0.91
C VAL A 203 5.59 18.59 0.81
N GLY A 204 5.30 17.29 0.78
CA GLY A 204 6.32 16.25 0.70
C GLY A 204 6.16 15.32 -0.49
N LEU A 205 7.21 14.53 -0.70
CA LEU A 205 7.18 13.36 -1.58
C LEU A 205 7.09 12.10 -0.72
N TYR A 206 6.39 11.10 -1.23
CA TYR A 206 6.29 9.81 -0.55
C TYR A 206 6.67 8.66 -1.46
N VAL A 207 7.14 7.59 -0.81
CA VAL A 207 7.27 6.25 -1.39
C VAL A 207 6.64 5.26 -0.44
N HIS A 208 6.00 4.23 -0.97
CA HIS A 208 5.46 3.15 -0.15
C HIS A 208 5.52 1.82 -0.87
N TRP A 209 5.47 0.75 -0.09
CA TRP A 209 5.43 -0.61 -0.59
C TRP A 209 4.68 -1.49 0.39
N GLY A 210 3.97 -2.48 -0.17
CA GLY A 210 3.17 -3.37 0.63
C GLY A 210 2.93 -4.70 -0.06
N ALA A 211 2.29 -5.59 0.69
CA ALA A 211 1.78 -6.83 0.17
C ALA A 211 0.47 -7.18 0.86
N TYR A 212 -0.44 -7.78 0.10
CA TYR A 212 -1.73 -8.24 0.62
C TYR A 212 -2.15 -9.57 0.00
N ILE A 213 -3.02 -10.27 0.71
CA ILE A 213 -3.66 -11.50 0.26
C ILE A 213 -5.05 -11.12 -0.25
N ASP A 214 -5.29 -11.36 -1.54
CA ASP A 214 -6.55 -11.16 -2.24
C ASP A 214 -7.53 -12.30 -1.93
N PHE A 215 -8.67 -11.97 -1.31
CA PHE A 215 -9.75 -12.89 -0.97
C PHE A 215 -10.74 -13.04 -2.13
N ALA A 216 -10.24 -13.56 -3.25
CA ALA A 216 -11.04 -13.96 -4.41
C ALA A 216 -11.96 -12.85 -4.95
N GLY A 217 -11.49 -11.59 -4.95
CA GLY A 217 -12.19 -10.46 -5.56
C GLY A 217 -13.17 -9.70 -4.66
N ASN A 218 -13.26 -9.99 -3.35
CA ASN A 218 -14.15 -9.25 -2.43
C ASN A 218 -13.42 -8.29 -1.48
N GLY A 219 -12.19 -8.63 -1.08
CA GLY A 219 -11.30 -7.74 -0.36
C GLY A 219 -9.93 -8.37 -0.15
N GLY A 220 -9.03 -7.71 0.56
CA GLY A 220 -7.74 -8.27 0.90
C GLY A 220 -7.23 -7.80 2.25
N LEU A 221 -6.30 -8.55 2.83
CA LEU A 221 -5.63 -8.16 4.07
C LEU A 221 -4.13 -8.11 3.82
N GLY A 222 -3.46 -7.06 4.31
CA GLY A 222 -2.04 -6.89 4.06
C GLY A 222 -1.33 -5.95 5.01
N PHE A 223 -0.11 -5.62 4.64
CA PHE A 223 0.72 -4.64 5.29
C PHE A 223 1.29 -3.65 4.27
N ASP A 224 1.50 -2.42 4.72
CA ASP A 224 2.11 -1.33 3.96
C ASP A 224 3.18 -0.65 4.81
N VAL A 225 4.26 -0.23 4.15
CA VAL A 225 5.26 0.66 4.72
C VAL A 225 5.36 1.89 3.84
N ARG A 226 5.21 3.06 4.45
CA ARG A 226 5.23 4.37 3.78
C ARG A 226 6.29 5.25 4.41
N LEU A 227 7.03 5.96 3.57
CA LEU A 227 7.99 6.98 3.97
C LEU A 227 7.61 8.29 3.29
N VAL A 228 7.63 9.37 4.06
CA VAL A 228 7.41 10.73 3.56
C VAL A 228 8.61 11.58 3.90
N GLU A 229 9.07 12.33 2.92
CA GLU A 229 10.12 13.33 3.04
C GLU A 229 9.59 14.66 2.51
N GLY A 230 9.66 15.70 3.32
CA GLY A 230 9.03 16.98 3.06
C GLY A 230 9.89 18.18 3.39
N THR A 231 9.26 19.35 3.48
CA THR A 231 9.91 20.60 3.90
C THR A 231 9.73 20.84 5.41
N GLU A 232 10.38 21.87 5.90
CA GLU A 232 10.34 22.24 7.31
C GLU A 232 9.01 22.96 7.63
N LEU A 233 8.43 22.60 8.76
CA LEU A 233 7.28 23.23 9.39
C LEU A 233 7.76 24.21 10.45
N LEU A 234 7.03 25.30 10.66
CA LEU A 234 7.25 26.23 11.76
C LEU A 234 6.14 26.07 12.81
N LEU A 235 6.46 25.41 13.93
CA LEU A 235 5.53 25.21 15.05
C LEU A 235 6.09 25.81 16.33
N PHE A 236 5.47 26.82 16.90
CA PHE A 236 5.93 27.56 18.09
C PHE A 236 7.33 28.15 17.91
N ASP A 237 7.53 28.87 16.80
CA ASP A 237 8.79 29.56 16.44
C ASP A 237 10.02 28.63 16.33
N ARG A 238 9.80 27.33 16.11
CA ARG A 238 10.86 26.34 15.86
C ARG A 238 10.59 25.56 14.57
N GLU A 239 11.66 25.29 13.85
CA GLU A 239 11.66 24.44 12.67
C GLU A 239 11.54 22.98 13.11
N VAL A 240 10.55 22.28 12.56
CA VAL A 240 10.35 20.84 12.76
C VAL A 240 10.11 20.17 11.41
N SER A 241 10.45 18.89 11.27
CA SER A 241 10.24 18.17 10.02
C SER A 241 8.93 17.40 10.02
N ALA A 242 8.20 17.43 8.90
CA ALA A 242 7.05 16.56 8.65
C ALA A 242 7.45 15.16 8.15
N ASP A 243 8.75 14.88 8.00
CA ASP A 243 9.25 13.58 7.58
C ASP A 243 8.75 12.50 8.52
N TYR A 244 8.31 11.37 7.98
CA TYR A 244 7.90 10.25 8.83
C TYR A 244 8.09 8.89 8.17
N ALA A 245 8.13 7.86 9.03
CA ALA A 245 7.94 6.48 8.63
C ALA A 245 6.62 5.95 9.21
N GLN A 246 5.87 5.23 8.39
CA GLN A 246 4.57 4.68 8.76
C GLN A 246 4.53 3.18 8.42
N TRP A 247 4.02 2.39 9.35
CA TRP A 247 3.65 1.00 9.09
C TRP A 247 2.14 0.85 9.24
N SER A 248 1.52 0.13 8.32
CA SER A 248 0.07 -0.02 8.27
C SER A 248 -0.35 -1.47 8.13
N VAL A 249 -1.45 -1.84 8.78
CA VAL A 249 -2.28 -2.98 8.40
C VAL A 249 -3.39 -2.45 7.52
N LEU A 250 -3.59 -3.08 6.37
CA LEU A 250 -4.59 -2.63 5.39
C LEU A 250 -5.68 -3.67 5.16
N LEU A 251 -6.90 -3.19 4.96
CA LEU A 251 -8.06 -3.93 4.50
C LEU A 251 -8.47 -3.38 3.12
N SER A 252 -8.19 -4.15 2.08
CA SER A 252 -8.55 -3.82 0.69
C SER A 252 -9.99 -4.21 0.37
N PHE A 253 -10.62 -3.49 -0.56
CA PHE A 253 -11.96 -3.73 -1.06
C PHE A 253 -12.07 -3.28 -2.53
N TRP A 254 -12.97 -3.91 -3.29
CA TRP A 254 -13.15 -3.65 -4.73
C TRP A 254 -14.56 -3.15 -5.04
N PHE A 255 -14.65 -2.23 -6.02
CA PHE A 255 -15.90 -1.63 -6.46
C PHE A 255 -16.43 -2.24 -7.75
#